data_AF-X1MK52-F1
#
_entry.id   AF-X1MK52-F1
#
_cell.length_a   1.000
_cell.length_b   1.000
_cell.length_c   1.000
_cell.angle_alpha   90.00
_cell.angle_beta   90.00
_cell.angle_gamma   90.00
#
_symmetry.space_group_name_H-M   'P 1'
#
loop_
_entity.id
_entity.type
_entity.pdbx_description
1 polymer ?
#
loop_
_entity_poly.entity_id
_entity_poly.type
_entity_poly.pdbx_seq_one_letter_code
_entity_poly.pdbx_strand_id
1 'polypeptide(L)'
;PVISVNGNVAALVPADIIKLAKATNAKIEVNIFHGSVKREVAIARWLRKHGAKEVLGTGKKFSIQINEIHSDRRKVDRRGIAAADVVLVPLEDGDRTEALKKLGKRVIAIDLNPMSRTAQAADITIVDNIVRAMPLLIKNGRALIVSAAGETSQKG
;
A
#
# COMPACT_ATOMS: atom_id res chain seq x y z
N PRO A 1 0.94 9.60 0.42
CA PRO A 1 0.34 8.23 0.34
C PRO A 1 1.30 7.16 -0.21
N VAL A 2 1.19 5.94 0.31
CA VAL A 2 1.96 4.75 -0.12
C VAL A 2 1.03 3.54 -0.25
N ILE A 3 1.28 2.70 -1.26
CA ILE A 3 0.65 1.39 -1.41
C ILE A 3 1.68 0.32 -1.03
N SER A 4 1.39 -0.41 0.05
CA SER A 4 2.18 -1.57 0.50
C SER A 4 1.85 -2.78 -0.37
N VAL A 5 2.87 -3.45 -0.89
CA VAL A 5 2.70 -4.60 -1.80
C VAL A 5 3.46 -5.81 -1.29
N ASN A 6 2.72 -6.86 -0.94
CA ASN A 6 3.24 -8.18 -0.65
C ASN A 6 3.13 -9.13 -1.86
N GLY A 7 3.50 -10.39 -1.69
CA GLY A 7 3.46 -11.40 -2.75
C GLY A 7 2.06 -11.66 -3.31
N ASN A 8 1.02 -11.73 -2.46
CA ASN A 8 -0.35 -11.99 -2.90
C ASN A 8 -0.88 -10.83 -3.74
N VAL A 9 -0.64 -9.61 -3.27
CA VAL A 9 -1.05 -8.38 -3.95
C VAL A 9 -0.37 -8.27 -5.32
N ALA A 10 0.92 -8.52 -5.40
CA ALA A 10 1.68 -8.52 -6.65
C ALA A 10 1.26 -9.64 -7.62
N ALA A 11 0.81 -10.79 -7.11
CA ALA A 11 0.33 -11.89 -7.94
C ALA A 11 -1.06 -11.64 -8.50
N LEU A 12 -1.97 -11.07 -7.70
CA LEU A 12 -3.39 -10.96 -8.06
C LEU A 12 -3.72 -9.70 -8.85
N VAL A 13 -3.14 -8.55 -8.50
CA VAL A 13 -3.55 -7.24 -9.04
C VAL A 13 -2.38 -6.31 -9.43
N PRO A 14 -1.28 -6.80 -10.04
CA PRO A 14 -0.09 -5.97 -10.29
C PRO A 14 -0.38 -4.72 -11.13
N ALA A 15 -1.22 -4.85 -12.17
CA ALA A 15 -1.57 -3.73 -13.04
C ALA A 15 -2.43 -2.67 -12.32
N ASP A 16 -3.34 -3.09 -11.44
CA ASP A 16 -4.23 -2.16 -10.76
C ASP A 16 -3.52 -1.40 -9.64
N ILE A 17 -2.54 -2.01 -8.95
CA ILE A 17 -1.63 -1.28 -8.05
C ILE A 17 -0.98 -0.12 -8.79
N ILE A 18 -0.45 -0.37 -10.01
CA ILE A 18 0.28 0.64 -10.78
C ILE A 18 -0.68 1.73 -11.27
N LYS A 19 -1.88 1.36 -11.72
CA LYS A 19 -2.92 2.34 -12.11
C LYS A 19 -3.35 3.19 -10.93
N LEU A 20 -3.56 2.59 -9.76
CA LEU A 20 -3.96 3.30 -8.54
C LEU A 20 -2.83 4.22 -8.06
N ALA A 21 -1.60 3.73 -8.02
CA ALA A 21 -0.41 4.51 -7.69
C ALA A 21 -0.30 5.74 -8.59
N LYS A 22 -0.44 5.57 -9.91
CA LYS A 22 -0.42 6.68 -10.87
C LYS A 22 -1.58 7.66 -10.64
N ALA A 23 -2.80 7.16 -10.40
CA ALA A 23 -3.97 8.01 -10.21
C ALA A 23 -3.91 8.84 -8.91
N THR A 24 -3.25 8.32 -7.87
CA THR A 24 -3.17 8.94 -6.54
C THR A 24 -1.81 9.57 -6.23
N ASN A 25 -0.89 9.55 -7.20
CA ASN A 25 0.51 9.88 -7.02
C ASN A 25 1.16 9.17 -5.82
N ALA A 26 0.69 7.96 -5.50
CA ALA A 26 1.21 7.16 -4.40
C ALA A 26 2.46 6.40 -4.83
N LYS A 27 3.41 6.25 -3.90
CA LYS A 27 4.58 5.38 -4.08
C LYS A 27 4.17 3.93 -3.86
N ILE A 28 4.88 3.02 -4.52
CA ILE A 28 4.73 1.58 -4.34
C ILE A 28 5.91 1.09 -3.51
N GLU A 29 5.63 0.45 -2.36
CA GLU A 29 6.66 -0.14 -1.51
C GLU A 29 6.42 -1.64 -1.37
N VAL A 30 7.43 -2.43 -1.74
CA VAL A 30 7.41 -3.87 -1.46
C VAL A 30 7.59 -4.07 0.03
N ASN A 31 6.65 -4.75 0.65
CA ASN A 31 6.77 -5.16 2.04
C ASN A 31 6.32 -6.61 2.18
N ILE A 32 7.19 -7.46 2.71
CA ILE A 32 6.91 -8.87 2.91
C ILE A 32 7.18 -9.27 4.35
N PHE A 33 6.27 -10.08 4.88
CA PHE A 33 6.31 -10.57 6.25
C PHE A 33 7.55 -11.44 6.54
N HIS A 34 7.91 -12.31 5.60
CA HIS A 34 9.10 -13.15 5.68
C HIS A 34 10.21 -12.51 4.85
N GLY A 35 11.16 -11.85 5.52
CA GLY A 35 12.22 -11.02 4.94
C GLY A 35 13.21 -11.76 4.03
N SER A 36 12.75 -12.15 2.84
CA SER A 36 13.56 -12.75 1.80
C SER A 36 13.89 -11.70 0.75
N VAL A 37 15.15 -11.25 0.73
CA VAL A 37 15.66 -10.31 -0.30
C VAL A 37 15.40 -10.83 -1.71
N LYS A 38 15.51 -12.15 -1.92
CA LYS A 38 15.19 -12.77 -3.22
C LYS A 38 13.73 -12.53 -3.62
N ARG A 39 12.79 -12.67 -2.67
CA ARG A 39 11.36 -12.45 -2.91
C ARG A 39 11.04 -10.97 -3.10
N GLU A 40 11.65 -10.08 -2.31
CA GLU A 40 11.51 -8.62 -2.48
C GLU A 40 11.91 -8.19 -3.90
N VAL A 41 13.09 -8.64 -4.34
CA VAL A 41 13.61 -8.35 -5.69
C VAL A 41 12.72 -8.96 -6.78
N ALA A 42 12.23 -10.18 -6.58
CA ALA A 42 11.32 -10.84 -7.52
C ALA A 42 10.01 -10.08 -7.68
N ILE A 43 9.38 -9.66 -6.57
CA ILE A 43 8.15 -8.85 -6.59
C ILE A 43 8.42 -7.51 -7.27
N ALA A 44 9.50 -6.82 -6.92
CA ALA A 44 9.79 -5.53 -7.53
C ALA A 44 10.09 -5.65 -9.04
N ARG A 45 10.79 -6.70 -9.47
CA ARG A 45 10.98 -7.00 -10.90
C ARG A 45 9.64 -7.28 -11.58
N TRP A 46 8.77 -8.04 -10.94
CA TRP A 46 7.43 -8.35 -11.46
C TRP A 46 6.60 -7.09 -11.65
N LEU A 47 6.56 -6.20 -10.66
CA LEU A 47 5.86 -4.92 -10.76
C LEU A 47 6.45 -4.03 -11.86
N ARG A 48 7.78 -3.96 -11.99
CA ARG A 48 8.44 -3.22 -13.08
C ARG A 48 8.08 -3.77 -14.46
N LYS A 49 8.00 -5.10 -14.62
CA LYS A 49 7.54 -5.75 -15.86
C LYS A 49 6.10 -5.35 -16.21
N HIS A 50 5.27 -5.00 -15.22
CA HIS A 50 3.90 -4.51 -15.40
C HIS A 50 3.81 -2.99 -15.55
N GLY A 51 4.93 -2.27 -15.62
CA GLY A 51 4.97 -0.83 -15.88
C GLY A 51 5.19 0.06 -14.66
N ALA A 52 5.53 -0.51 -13.49
CA ALA A 52 5.92 0.30 -12.34
C ALA A 52 7.26 1.01 -12.61
N LYS A 53 7.27 2.35 -12.61
CA LYS A 53 8.50 3.15 -12.82
C LYS A 53 9.43 3.11 -11.61
N GLU A 54 8.87 3.26 -10.42
CA GLU A 54 9.58 3.22 -9.15
C GLU A 54 8.95 2.17 -8.24
N VAL A 55 9.79 1.39 -7.58
CA VAL A 55 9.38 0.41 -6.57
C VAL A 55 10.37 0.49 -5.42
N LEU A 56 9.87 0.82 -4.23
CA LEU A 56 10.62 0.98 -2.98
C LEU A 56 10.67 -0.35 -2.19
N GLY A 57 11.41 -0.36 -1.09
CA GLY A 57 11.42 -1.50 -0.16
C GLY A 57 12.36 -2.65 -0.52
N THR A 58 13.19 -2.51 -1.57
CA THR A 58 14.17 -3.54 -1.97
C THR A 58 15.63 -3.17 -1.75
N GLY A 59 15.91 -1.96 -1.25
CA GLY A 59 17.27 -1.41 -1.14
C GLY A 59 17.72 -1.24 0.32
N LYS A 60 18.78 -1.96 0.73
CA LYS A 60 19.34 -1.86 2.10
C LYS A 60 19.68 -0.43 2.53
N LYS A 61 20.18 0.40 1.60
CA LYS A 61 20.53 1.82 1.82
C LYS A 61 19.38 2.69 2.35
N PHE A 62 18.14 2.28 2.07
CA PHE A 62 16.95 3.04 2.45
C PHE A 62 16.10 2.32 3.50
N SER A 63 16.51 1.11 3.90
CA SER A 63 15.83 0.34 4.93
C SER A 63 16.03 1.00 6.30
N ILE A 64 14.93 1.26 6.98
CA ILE A 64 14.88 1.61 8.40
C ILE A 64 13.99 0.62 9.14
N GLN A 65 14.04 0.65 10.48
CA GLN A 65 13.22 -0.22 11.32
C GLN A 65 12.18 0.61 12.07
N ILE A 66 10.95 0.09 12.10
CA ILE A 66 9.85 0.51 12.96
C ILE A 66 10.04 -0.18 14.31
N ASN A 67 10.15 0.55 15.41
CA ASN A 67 10.43 -0.04 16.72
C ASN A 67 9.19 -0.76 17.31
N GLU A 68 8.01 -0.37 16.85
CA GLU A 68 6.69 -0.76 17.34
C GLU A 68 6.27 -2.19 16.93
N ILE A 69 7.01 -2.85 16.04
CA ILE A 69 6.78 -4.25 15.63
C ILE A 69 7.88 -5.10 16.23
N HIS A 70 7.65 -6.33 16.69
CA HIS A 70 8.73 -7.27 17.03
C HIS A 70 9.00 -8.19 15.84
N SER A 71 10.28 -8.55 15.56
CA SER A 71 10.79 -9.39 14.42
C SER A 71 11.30 -8.64 13.17
N ASP A 72 11.65 -9.39 12.10
CA ASP A 72 12.06 -8.88 10.78
C ASP A 72 10.99 -8.01 10.08
N ARG A 73 9.76 -8.03 10.58
CA ARG A 73 8.61 -7.25 10.09
C ARG A 73 8.73 -5.73 10.28
N ARG A 74 9.77 -5.27 10.98
CA ARG A 74 10.06 -3.84 11.24
C ARG A 74 10.54 -3.07 10.01
N LYS A 75 11.00 -3.74 8.95
CA LYS A 75 11.69 -3.10 7.84
C LYS A 75 10.72 -2.31 6.95
N VAL A 76 11.04 -1.04 6.72
CA VAL A 76 10.36 -0.15 5.77
C VAL A 76 11.36 0.75 5.04
N ASP A 77 10.97 1.32 3.90
CA ASP A 77 11.80 2.29 3.18
C ASP A 77 11.59 3.70 3.74
N ARG A 78 12.68 4.41 4.09
CA ARG A 78 12.62 5.79 4.60
C ARG A 78 11.95 6.77 3.63
N ARG A 79 11.93 6.46 2.34
CA ARG A 79 11.30 7.29 1.29
C ARG A 79 9.85 6.92 1.03
N GLY A 80 9.38 5.79 1.57
CA GLY A 80 8.05 5.26 1.38
C GLY A 80 7.27 5.28 2.69
N ILE A 81 6.92 4.11 3.23
CA ILE A 81 6.03 3.93 4.38
C ILE A 81 6.47 4.78 5.58
N ALA A 82 7.78 4.90 5.83
CA ALA A 82 8.30 5.73 6.91
C ALA A 82 7.84 7.19 6.81
N ALA A 83 7.95 7.79 5.62
CA ALA A 83 7.59 9.18 5.34
C ALA A 83 6.11 9.35 4.96
N ALA A 84 5.34 8.28 4.89
CA ALA A 84 3.95 8.31 4.49
C ALA A 84 3.04 8.80 5.63
N ASP A 85 2.10 9.65 5.26
CA ASP A 85 0.92 10.08 6.02
C ASP A 85 -0.23 9.06 5.94
N VAL A 86 -0.47 8.52 4.73
CA VAL A 86 -1.50 7.51 4.44
C VAL A 86 -0.86 6.26 3.85
N VAL A 87 -1.25 5.08 4.32
CA VAL A 87 -0.76 3.79 3.81
C VAL A 87 -1.93 2.86 3.49
N LEU A 88 -1.99 2.37 2.25
CA LEU A 88 -2.89 1.28 1.84
C LEU A 88 -2.19 -0.07 2.08
N VAL A 89 -2.81 -0.95 2.86
CA VAL A 89 -2.26 -2.26 3.25
C VAL A 89 -3.23 -3.41 2.91
N PRO A 90 -3.23 -3.92 1.67
CA PRO A 90 -4.08 -5.03 1.29
C PRO A 90 -3.49 -6.37 1.78
N LEU A 91 -4.34 -7.25 2.33
CA LEU A 91 -3.95 -8.60 2.77
C LEU A 91 -2.75 -8.56 3.75
N GLU A 92 -2.85 -7.69 4.77
CA GLU A 92 -1.75 -7.35 5.69
C GLU A 92 -1.85 -8.07 7.03
N ASP A 93 -0.72 -8.15 7.74
CA ASP A 93 -0.65 -8.63 9.12
C ASP A 93 -1.16 -7.60 10.15
N GLY A 94 -1.83 -8.11 11.19
CA GLY A 94 -2.45 -7.30 12.23
C GLY A 94 -1.43 -6.51 13.04
N ASP A 95 -0.33 -7.14 13.46
CA ASP A 95 0.73 -6.49 14.26
C ASP A 95 1.29 -5.26 13.53
N ARG A 96 1.45 -5.40 12.21
CA ARG A 96 1.99 -4.35 11.36
C ARG A 96 1.00 -3.21 11.17
N THR A 97 -0.28 -3.52 10.98
CA THR A 97 -1.34 -2.51 10.90
C THR A 97 -1.40 -1.68 12.19
N GLU A 98 -1.41 -2.33 13.35
CA GLU A 98 -1.38 -1.66 14.66
C GLU A 98 -0.13 -0.79 14.85
N ALA A 99 1.04 -1.25 14.41
CA ALA A 99 2.26 -0.46 14.50
C ALA A 99 2.26 0.78 13.59
N LEU A 100 1.75 0.66 12.35
CA LEU A 100 1.58 1.82 11.48
C LEU A 100 0.63 2.85 12.10
N LYS A 101 -0.43 2.38 12.77
CA LYS A 101 -1.36 3.23 13.54
C LYS A 101 -0.66 3.92 14.72
N LYS A 102 0.16 3.20 15.50
CA LYS A 102 0.96 3.78 16.60
C LYS A 102 1.94 4.85 16.12
N LEU A 103 2.46 4.71 14.90
CA LEU A 103 3.28 5.71 14.22
C LEU A 103 2.48 6.92 13.68
N GLY A 104 1.19 7.03 13.99
CA GLY A 104 0.34 8.15 13.56
C GLY A 104 -0.04 8.13 12.09
N LYS A 105 0.13 7.00 11.40
CA LYS A 105 -0.25 6.87 9.99
C LYS A 105 -1.73 6.59 9.87
N ARG A 106 -2.37 7.16 8.85
CA ARG A 106 -3.72 6.77 8.45
C ARG A 106 -3.65 5.51 7.62
N VAL A 107 -4.24 4.42 8.11
CA VAL A 107 -4.14 3.10 7.50
C VAL A 107 -5.46 2.71 6.85
N ILE A 108 -5.41 2.36 5.56
CA ILE A 108 -6.54 1.83 4.80
C ILE A 108 -6.25 0.35 4.54
N ALA A 109 -7.14 -0.54 4.97
CA ALA A 109 -7.02 -1.97 4.76
C ALA A 109 -7.97 -2.47 3.67
N ILE A 110 -7.55 -3.53 2.99
CA ILE A 110 -8.45 -4.38 2.18
C ILE A 110 -8.29 -5.80 2.72
N ASP A 111 -9.35 -6.30 3.34
CA ASP A 111 -9.35 -7.59 4.01
C ASP A 111 -10.74 -8.22 3.87
N LEU A 112 -10.79 -9.49 3.50
CA LEU A 112 -12.05 -10.21 3.38
C LEU A 112 -12.67 -10.53 4.74
N ASN A 113 -11.85 -10.60 5.79
CA ASN A 113 -12.31 -10.93 7.13
C ASN A 113 -12.52 -9.65 7.95
N PRO A 114 -13.77 -9.23 8.20
CA PRO A 114 -14.06 -8.03 9.00
C PRO A 114 -13.62 -8.17 10.47
N MET A 115 -13.42 -9.40 10.93
CA MET A 115 -12.99 -9.69 12.31
C MET A 115 -11.48 -9.84 12.45
N SER A 116 -10.70 -9.64 11.38
CA SER A 116 -9.25 -9.71 11.47
C SER A 116 -8.70 -8.54 12.29
N ARG A 117 -7.54 -8.74 12.93
CA ARG A 117 -6.86 -7.65 13.65
C ARG A 117 -6.51 -6.48 12.72
N THR A 118 -6.16 -6.76 11.47
CA THR A 118 -5.95 -5.75 10.43
C THR A 118 -7.22 -4.93 10.19
N ALA A 119 -8.35 -5.60 9.97
CA ALA A 119 -9.64 -4.96 9.71
C ALA A 119 -10.14 -4.11 10.89
N GLN A 120 -9.89 -4.56 12.12
CA GLN A 120 -10.29 -3.85 13.34
C GLN A 120 -9.38 -2.68 13.68
N ALA A 121 -8.07 -2.75 13.35
CA ALA A 121 -7.09 -1.73 13.69
C ALA A 121 -7.01 -0.57 12.67
N ALA A 122 -7.33 -0.82 11.39
CA ALA A 122 -7.23 0.18 10.34
C ALA A 122 -8.23 1.33 10.53
N ASP A 123 -7.91 2.51 9.99
CA ASP A 123 -8.82 3.67 10.00
C ASP A 123 -10.01 3.49 9.06
N ILE A 124 -9.77 2.81 7.94
CA ILE A 124 -10.77 2.49 6.92
C ILE A 124 -10.52 1.07 6.49
N THR A 125 -11.54 0.23 6.56
CA THR A 125 -11.48 -1.17 6.11
C THR A 125 -12.44 -1.39 4.97
N ILE A 126 -11.90 -1.85 3.82
CA ILE A 126 -12.68 -2.31 2.69
C ILE A 126 -12.82 -3.82 2.81
N VAL A 127 -14.02 -4.27 3.19
CA VAL A 127 -14.34 -5.69 3.32
C VAL A 127 -14.75 -6.27 1.97
N ASP A 128 -13.77 -6.53 1.11
CA ASP A 128 -14.00 -7.09 -0.22
C ASP A 128 -12.75 -7.82 -0.75
N ASN A 129 -12.93 -8.63 -1.79
CA ASN A 129 -11.82 -9.29 -2.47
C ASN A 129 -10.99 -8.24 -3.23
N ILE A 130 -9.67 -8.24 -3.04
CA ILE A 130 -8.76 -7.26 -3.67
C ILE A 130 -8.92 -7.18 -5.20
N VAL A 131 -9.24 -8.29 -5.86
CA VAL A 131 -9.45 -8.36 -7.32
C VAL A 131 -10.69 -7.55 -7.76
N ARG A 132 -11.70 -7.43 -6.89
CA ARG A 132 -12.88 -6.57 -7.12
C ARG A 132 -12.67 -5.15 -6.60
N ALA A 133 -12.10 -5.03 -5.41
CA ALA A 133 -11.91 -3.76 -4.72
C ALA A 133 -11.01 -2.79 -5.51
N MET A 134 -9.92 -3.28 -6.11
CA MET A 134 -8.96 -2.41 -6.80
C MET A 134 -9.51 -1.73 -8.05
N PRO A 135 -10.15 -2.45 -9.00
CA PRO A 135 -10.82 -1.81 -10.12
C PRO A 135 -11.86 -0.77 -9.69
N LEU A 136 -12.67 -1.08 -8.67
CA LEU A 136 -13.69 -0.17 -8.15
C LEU A 136 -13.08 1.09 -7.51
N LEU A 137 -12.03 0.94 -6.71
CA LEU A 137 -11.33 2.06 -6.09
C LEU A 137 -10.73 2.99 -7.15
N ILE A 138 -10.14 2.43 -8.21
CA ILE A 138 -9.59 3.22 -9.33
C ILE A 138 -10.70 3.95 -10.07
N LYS A 139 -11.79 3.25 -10.41
CA LYS A 139 -12.93 3.83 -11.14
C LYS A 139 -13.54 5.00 -10.36
N ASN A 140 -13.86 4.78 -9.09
CA ASN A 140 -14.51 5.77 -8.25
C ASN A 140 -13.55 6.90 -7.84
N GLY A 141 -12.28 6.59 -7.55
CA GLY A 141 -11.27 7.59 -7.22
C GLY A 141 -11.02 8.58 -8.37
N ARG A 142 -11.02 8.11 -9.63
CA ARG A 142 -10.90 8.99 -10.80
C ARG A 142 -12.08 9.96 -10.93
N ALA A 143 -13.30 9.49 -10.70
CA ALA A 143 -14.49 10.35 -10.74
C ALA A 143 -14.35 11.51 -9.75
N LEU A 144 -13.89 11.23 -8.53
CA LEU A 144 -13.68 12.26 -7.51
C LEU A 144 -12.58 13.27 -7.86
N ILE A 145 -11.47 12.81 -8.44
CA ILE A 145 -10.38 13.70 -8.89
C ILE A 145 -10.87 14.64 -10.00
N VAL A 146 -11.65 14.13 -10.94
CA VAL A 146 -12.23 14.94 -12.03
C VAL A 146 -13.23 15.96 -11.48
N SER A 147 -14.11 15.55 -10.55
CA SER A 147 -15.06 16.47 -9.91
C SER A 147 -14.36 17.58 -9.13
N ALA A 148 -13.32 17.26 -8.35
CA ALA A 148 -12.55 18.25 -7.60
C ALA A 148 -11.79 19.25 -8.52
N ALA A 149 -11.33 18.80 -9.69
CA ALA A 149 -10.70 19.66 -10.70
C ALA A 149 -11.72 20.55 -11.43
N GLY A 150 -12.97 20.08 -11.60
CA GLY A 150 -14.08 20.87 -12.14
C GLY A 150 -14.57 21.95 -11.19
N GLU A 151 -14.66 21.64 -9.89
CA GLU A 151 -15.07 22.59 -8.84
C GLU A 151 -14.07 23.74 -8.64
N THR A 152 -12.78 23.51 -8.92
CA THR A 152 -11.75 24.55 -8.84
C THR A 152 -11.75 25.50 -10.05
N SER A 153 -12.29 25.09 -11.19
CA SER A 153 -12.38 25.94 -12.41
C SER A 153 -13.62 26.85 -12.44
N GLN A 154 -14.63 26.61 -11.58
CA GLN A 154 -15.82 27.46 -11.47
C GLN A 154 -15.74 28.54 -10.37
N LYS A 155 -14.61 28.59 -9.64
CA LYS A 155 -14.36 29.59 -8.58
C LYS A 155 -13.35 30.68 -8.99
N GLY A 156 -13.04 30.79 -10.28
CA GLY A 156 -12.17 31.82 -10.85
C GLY A 156 -12.96 32.93 -11.52
#